data_AF-W4LDG5-F1
#
_entry.id   AF-W4LDG5-F1
#
_cell.length_a   1.000
_cell.length_b   1.000
_cell.length_c   1.000
_cell.angle_alpha   90.00
_cell.angle_beta   90.00
_cell.angle_gamma   90.00
#
_symmetry.space_group_name_H-M   'P 1'
#
loop_
_entity.id
_entity.type
_entity.pdbx_description
1 polymer ?
#
loop_
_entity_poly.entity_id
_entity_poly.type
_entity_poly.pdbx_seq_one_letter_code
_entity_poly.pdbx_strand_id
1 'polypeptide(L)'
;MVFLQKKQKRCRDEESHESGDLWDHTAIAADSKLMVSLVVGKRTKPQTQRLVGDTQKRLRKDHLPALFSDGYEGYEGAILEAFGRRYPAAKSGGKGRPHHSIVRWPQGLAYGQGMSQDWPSSKEVKVKVSI
;
A
#
# COMPACT_ATOMS: atom_id res chain seq x y z
N MET A 1 0.44 2.63 -17.09
CA MET A 1 0.44 4.10 -16.94
C MET A 1 -0.09 4.69 -18.23
N VAL A 2 -1.23 5.35 -18.14
CA VAL A 2 -1.84 6.12 -19.23
C VAL A 2 -1.78 7.59 -18.83
N PHE A 3 -1.89 8.52 -19.78
CA PHE A 3 -2.02 9.94 -19.45
C PHE A 3 -3.32 10.51 -19.99
N LEU A 4 -3.95 11.41 -19.23
CA LEU A 4 -5.11 12.16 -19.68
C LEU A 4 -4.64 13.50 -20.24
N GLN A 5 -4.96 13.76 -21.52
CA GLN A 5 -4.55 14.93 -22.32
C GLN A 5 -3.04 15.05 -22.59
N LYS A 6 -2.21 15.04 -21.55
CA LYS A 6 -0.76 15.16 -21.65
C LYS A 6 -0.06 14.48 -20.48
N LYS A 7 1.25 14.22 -20.62
CA LYS A 7 2.09 13.65 -19.56
C LYS A 7 2.17 14.58 -18.35
N GLN A 8 2.30 14.03 -17.14
CA GLN A 8 2.33 14.79 -15.88
C GLN A 8 3.33 15.94 -15.89
N LYS A 9 4.53 15.73 -16.47
CA LYS A 9 5.58 16.76 -16.56
C LYS A 9 5.22 18.01 -17.37
N ARG A 10 4.11 17.98 -18.12
CA ARG A 10 3.61 19.10 -18.93
C ARG A 10 2.33 19.71 -18.36
N CYS A 11 1.84 19.20 -17.23
CA CYS A 11 0.68 19.75 -16.55
C CYS A 11 1.06 21.03 -15.82
N ARG A 12 0.13 21.98 -15.81
CA ARG A 12 0.20 23.22 -15.02
C ARG A 12 -0.71 23.10 -13.80
N ASP A 13 -0.44 23.88 -12.76
CA ASP A 13 -1.18 23.80 -11.49
C ASP A 13 -2.66 24.21 -11.64
N GLU A 14 -2.99 25.03 -12.63
CA GLU A 14 -4.36 25.48 -12.92
C GLU A 14 -5.23 24.40 -13.59
N GLU A 15 -4.62 23.30 -14.04
CA GLU A 15 -5.31 22.27 -14.81
C GLU A 15 -6.02 21.27 -13.90
N SER A 16 -7.03 20.58 -14.45
CA SER A 16 -7.78 19.57 -13.70
C SER A 16 -6.84 18.56 -13.04
N HIS A 17 -7.13 18.21 -11.78
CA HIS A 17 -6.40 17.19 -11.01
C HIS A 17 -6.35 15.82 -11.70
N GLU A 18 -7.22 15.56 -12.68
CA GLU A 18 -7.23 14.33 -13.47
C GLU A 18 -6.24 14.36 -14.66
N SER A 19 -5.80 15.55 -15.08
CA SER A 19 -4.85 15.74 -16.19
C SER A 19 -3.47 15.21 -15.81
N GLY A 20 -2.72 14.63 -16.74
CA GLY A 20 -1.40 14.06 -16.43
C GLY A 20 -1.42 12.54 -16.36
N ASP A 21 -0.49 11.98 -15.62
CA ASP A 21 -0.32 10.52 -15.54
C ASP A 21 -1.39 9.91 -14.63
N LEU A 22 -1.97 8.80 -15.08
CA LEU A 22 -2.94 7.98 -14.38
C LEU A 22 -2.41 6.55 -14.23
N TRP A 23 -2.76 5.95 -13.10
CA TRP A 23 -2.29 4.65 -12.64
C TRP A 23 -3.48 3.72 -12.44
N ASP A 24 -3.30 2.49 -12.90
CA ASP A 24 -4.22 1.38 -12.69
C ASP A 24 -3.74 0.62 -11.45
N HIS A 25 -4.16 1.08 -10.28
CA HIS A 25 -3.85 0.40 -9.03
C HIS A 25 -4.63 -0.92 -9.02
N THR A 26 -3.94 -2.04 -9.11
CA THR A 26 -4.57 -3.35 -9.31
C THR A 26 -4.12 -4.33 -8.25
N ALA A 27 -5.09 -5.01 -7.62
CA ALA A 27 -4.84 -6.13 -6.73
C ALA A 27 -5.21 -7.44 -7.43
N ILE A 28 -4.25 -8.37 -7.50
CA ILE A 28 -4.39 -9.64 -8.21
C ILE A 28 -4.05 -10.78 -7.26
N ALA A 29 -4.91 -11.81 -7.22
CA ALA A 29 -4.62 -13.05 -6.52
C ALA A 29 -3.56 -13.84 -7.30
N ALA A 30 -2.41 -14.10 -6.66
CA ALA A 30 -1.24 -14.64 -7.35
C ALA A 30 -1.44 -16.05 -7.90
N ASP A 31 -2.27 -16.85 -7.24
CA ASP A 31 -2.57 -18.26 -7.54
C ASP A 31 -3.52 -18.44 -8.73
N SER A 32 -4.60 -17.66 -8.74
CA SER A 32 -5.71 -17.77 -9.70
C SER A 32 -5.66 -16.72 -10.80
N LYS A 33 -4.79 -15.72 -10.66
CA LYS A 33 -4.74 -14.50 -11.50
C LYS A 33 -6.04 -13.69 -11.50
N LEU A 34 -6.92 -13.93 -10.53
CA LEU A 34 -8.14 -13.16 -10.37
C LEU A 34 -7.80 -11.72 -9.99
N MET A 35 -8.33 -10.76 -10.74
CA MET A 35 -8.29 -9.37 -10.35
C MET A 35 -9.32 -9.12 -9.24
N VAL A 36 -8.83 -8.88 -8.02
CA VAL A 36 -9.67 -8.70 -6.83
C VAL A 36 -10.23 -7.28 -6.77
N SER A 37 -9.41 -6.28 -7.11
CA SER A 37 -9.80 -4.87 -7.11
C SER A 37 -8.99 -4.06 -8.13
N LEU A 38 -9.61 -3.01 -8.68
CA LEU A 38 -9.01 -2.07 -9.60
C LEU A 38 -9.45 -0.65 -9.21
N VAL A 39 -8.49 0.24 -9.04
CA VAL A 39 -8.70 1.67 -8.80
C VAL A 39 -7.89 2.44 -9.82
N VAL A 40 -8.58 3.15 -10.72
CA VAL A 40 -7.93 4.03 -11.70
C VAL A 40 -7.83 5.44 -11.13
N GLY A 41 -6.66 6.06 -11.24
CA GLY A 41 -6.48 7.45 -10.88
C GLY A 41 -5.03 7.84 -10.60
N LYS A 42 -4.84 8.98 -9.92
CA LYS A 42 -3.49 9.43 -9.52
C LYS A 42 -2.78 8.43 -8.60
N ARG A 43 -1.45 8.42 -8.63
CA ARG A 43 -0.63 7.65 -7.69
C ARG A 43 -0.52 8.39 -6.35
N THR A 44 -1.55 8.24 -5.51
CA THR A 44 -1.67 8.94 -4.22
C THR A 44 -2.00 7.98 -3.08
N LYS A 45 -1.72 8.38 -1.84
CA LYS A 45 -2.04 7.61 -0.62
C LYS A 45 -3.55 7.27 -0.50
N PRO A 46 -4.49 8.18 -0.80
CA PRO A 46 -5.92 7.84 -0.79
C PRO A 46 -6.30 6.74 -1.79
N GLN A 47 -5.67 6.71 -2.97
CA GLN A 47 -5.97 5.69 -3.98
C GLN A 47 -5.40 4.32 -3.57
N THR A 48 -4.23 4.28 -2.93
CA THR A 48 -3.72 3.02 -2.38
C THR A 48 -4.56 2.51 -1.21
N GLN A 49 -5.01 3.40 -0.32
CA GLN A 49 -5.96 3.05 0.76
C GLN A 49 -7.25 2.47 0.18
N ARG A 50 -7.81 3.10 -0.87
CA ARG A 50 -9.02 2.61 -1.55
C ARG A 50 -8.80 1.22 -2.14
N LEU A 51 -7.69 0.99 -2.84
CA LEU A 51 -7.38 -0.32 -3.43
C LEU A 51 -7.26 -1.40 -2.35
N VAL A 52 -6.43 -1.16 -1.33
CA VAL A 52 -6.14 -2.15 -0.30
C VAL A 52 -7.38 -2.42 0.56
N GLY A 53 -8.14 -1.38 0.90
CA GLY A 53 -9.39 -1.52 1.63
C GLY A 53 -10.47 -2.28 0.86
N ASP A 54 -10.64 -2.01 -0.44
CA ASP A 54 -11.58 -2.76 -1.29
C ASP A 54 -11.14 -4.22 -1.46
N THR A 55 -9.83 -4.46 -1.60
CA THR A 55 -9.25 -5.81 -1.63
C THR A 55 -9.58 -6.57 -0.35
N GLN A 56 -9.32 -5.98 0.82
CA GLN A 56 -9.56 -6.60 2.13
C GLN A 56 -11.03 -7.00 2.32
N LYS A 57 -11.97 -6.14 1.89
CA LYS A 57 -13.42 -6.41 1.97
C LYS A 57 -13.88 -7.61 1.13
N ARG A 58 -13.15 -7.94 0.07
CA ARG A 58 -13.47 -9.05 -0.85
C ARG A 58 -12.80 -10.36 -0.43
N LEU A 59 -11.82 -10.30 0.46
CA LEU A 59 -11.22 -11.49 1.05
C LEU A 59 -12.17 -12.09 2.09
N ARG A 60 -11.95 -13.37 2.40
CA ARG A 60 -12.67 -14.02 3.50
C ARG A 60 -12.38 -13.27 4.80
N LYS A 61 -13.37 -13.19 5.70
CA LYS A 61 -13.20 -12.57 7.02
C LYS A 61 -11.99 -13.16 7.74
N ASP A 62 -11.17 -12.29 8.34
CA ASP A 62 -9.94 -12.64 9.07
C ASP A 62 -8.84 -13.30 8.22
N HIS A 63 -8.98 -13.34 6.89
CA HIS A 63 -7.92 -13.82 6.01
C HIS A 63 -6.75 -12.82 5.98
N LEU A 64 -5.55 -13.32 6.31
CA LEU A 64 -4.31 -12.56 6.27
C LEU A 64 -3.45 -13.06 5.09
N PRO A 65 -3.39 -12.33 3.96
CA PRO A 65 -2.64 -12.77 2.79
C PRO A 65 -1.13 -12.44 2.89
N ALA A 66 -0.32 -13.08 2.05
CA ALA A 66 1.00 -12.55 1.71
C ALA A 66 0.87 -11.53 0.58
N LEU A 67 1.20 -10.28 0.84
CA LEU A 67 1.07 -9.16 -0.09
C LEU A 67 2.42 -8.81 -0.71
N PHE A 68 2.43 -8.50 -2.00
CA PHE A 68 3.62 -8.07 -2.74
C PHE A 68 3.33 -6.79 -3.52
N SER A 69 4.24 -5.82 -3.49
CA SER A 69 4.10 -4.56 -4.24
C SER A 69 5.41 -4.10 -4.90
N ASP A 70 5.30 -3.05 -5.71
CA ASP A 70 6.40 -2.37 -6.40
C ASP A 70 7.18 -1.39 -5.52
N GLY A 71 6.90 -1.36 -4.21
CA GLY A 71 7.64 -0.51 -3.26
C GLY A 71 7.16 0.94 -3.16
N TYR A 72 5.98 1.28 -3.68
CA TYR A 72 5.42 2.61 -3.41
C TYR A 72 5.16 2.83 -1.92
N GLU A 73 5.67 3.94 -1.37
CA GLU A 73 5.57 4.29 0.05
C GLU A 73 4.12 4.27 0.58
N GLY A 74 3.14 4.57 -0.27
CA GLY A 74 1.73 4.60 0.10
C GLY A 74 1.12 3.23 0.48
N TYR A 75 1.77 2.11 0.16
CA TYR A 75 1.22 0.78 0.45
C TYR A 75 1.40 0.36 1.90
N GLU A 76 2.53 0.66 2.55
CA GLU A 76 2.81 0.19 3.91
C GLU A 76 1.75 0.71 4.91
N GLY A 77 1.42 2.01 4.81
CA GLY A 77 0.35 2.62 5.59
C GLY A 77 -1.03 2.07 5.25
N ALA A 78 -1.35 1.91 3.96
CA ALA A 78 -2.66 1.40 3.52
C ALA A 78 -2.92 -0.04 3.98
N ILE A 79 -1.89 -0.89 3.98
CA ILE A 79 -1.97 -2.28 4.45
C ILE A 79 -2.15 -2.33 5.97
N LEU A 80 -1.40 -1.54 6.74
CA LEU A 80 -1.57 -1.47 8.19
C LEU A 80 -2.94 -0.91 8.59
N GLU A 81 -3.50 0.01 7.81
CA GLU A 81 -4.85 0.51 8.05
C GLU A 81 -5.92 -0.55 7.80
N ALA A 82 -5.79 -1.34 6.73
CA ALA A 82 -6.79 -2.34 6.33
C ALA A 82 -6.70 -3.67 7.11
N PHE A 83 -5.48 -4.12 7.41
CA PHE A 83 -5.22 -5.44 8.02
C PHE A 83 -4.57 -5.36 9.41
N GLY A 84 -4.04 -4.20 9.80
CA GLY A 84 -3.36 -4.04 11.08
C GLY A 84 -4.29 -4.28 12.26
N ARG A 85 -3.73 -4.81 13.35
CA ARG A 85 -4.46 -5.01 14.61
C ARG A 85 -3.99 -4.01 15.66
N ARG A 86 -4.92 -3.50 16.46
CA ARG A 86 -4.61 -2.66 17.62
C ARG A 86 -4.25 -3.55 18.80
N TYR A 87 -3.08 -3.29 19.37
CA TYR A 87 -2.62 -3.92 20.59
C TYR A 87 -2.63 -2.89 21.73
N PRO A 88 -3.05 -3.27 22.94
CA PRO A 88 -2.89 -2.40 24.09
C PRO A 88 -1.40 -2.13 24.29
N ALA A 89 -1.06 -0.87 24.54
CA ALA A 89 0.30 -0.54 24.91
C ALA A 89 0.63 -1.17 26.28
N ALA A 90 1.89 -1.55 26.47
CA ALA A 90 2.34 -2.07 27.76
C ALA A 90 2.03 -1.04 28.86
N LYS A 91 1.47 -1.52 29.97
CA LYS A 91 1.22 -0.67 31.13
C LYS A 91 2.58 -0.23 31.67
N SER A 92 2.90 1.06 31.57
CA SER A 92 3.97 1.61 32.40
C SER A 92 3.42 1.69 33.83
N GLY A 93 4.10 1.09 34.80
CA GLY A 93 3.63 1.01 36.19
C GLY A 93 3.54 2.36 36.92
N GLY A 94 3.68 3.49 36.21
CA GLY A 94 3.59 4.84 36.75
C GLY A 94 2.17 5.42 36.70
N LYS A 95 1.91 6.39 37.58
CA LYS A 95 0.73 7.26 37.49
C LYS A 95 0.92 8.23 36.31
N GLY A 96 0.56 7.82 35.11
CA GLY A 96 0.66 8.62 33.89
C GLY A 96 -0.53 8.40 32.95
N ARG A 97 -0.63 9.24 31.91
CA ARG A 97 -1.65 9.06 30.86
C ARG A 97 -1.50 7.67 30.24
N PRO A 98 -2.58 6.86 30.16
CA PRO A 98 -2.52 5.58 29.49
C PRO A 98 -1.95 5.73 28.09
N HIS A 99 -1.01 4.86 27.72
CA HIS A 99 -0.48 4.85 26.38
C HIS A 99 -1.57 4.47 25.37
N HIS A 100 -1.58 5.17 24.24
CA HIS A 100 -2.48 4.85 23.13
C HIS A 100 -2.19 3.46 22.58
N SER A 101 -3.23 2.74 22.15
CA SER A 101 -3.07 1.45 21.47
C SER A 101 -2.18 1.61 20.23
N ILE A 102 -1.30 0.64 20.00
CA ILE A 102 -0.38 0.66 18.85
C ILE A 102 -0.93 -0.29 17.78
N VAL A 103 -0.96 0.15 16.52
CA VAL A 103 -1.28 -0.72 15.38
C VAL A 103 -0.03 -1.51 15.00
N ARG A 104 -0.15 -2.82 14.85
CA ARG A 104 0.94 -3.69 14.41
C ARG A 104 0.49 -4.65 13.31
N TRP A 105 1.47 -5.19 12.60
CA TRP A 105 1.31 -6.34 11.73
C TRP A 105 0.76 -7.52 12.55
N PRO A 106 -0.41 -8.08 12.19
CA PRO A 106 -0.91 -9.27 12.86
C PRO A 106 -0.10 -10.50 12.44
N GLN A 107 0.10 -11.43 13.37
CA GLN A 107 0.75 -12.70 13.08
C GLN A 107 -0.01 -13.43 11.96
N GLY A 108 0.71 -13.75 10.88
CA GLY A 108 0.15 -14.39 9.68
C GLY A 108 -0.05 -13.44 8.49
N LEU A 109 0.06 -12.12 8.67
CA LEU A 109 0.16 -11.17 7.56
C LEU A 109 1.63 -11.02 7.16
N ALA A 110 1.93 -11.11 5.88
CA ALA A 110 3.26 -10.85 5.36
C ALA A 110 3.19 -9.80 4.25
N TYR A 111 4.13 -8.86 4.23
CA TYR A 111 4.23 -7.87 3.17
C TYR A 111 5.66 -7.79 2.65
N GLY A 112 5.84 -8.14 1.38
CA GLY A 112 7.08 -7.97 0.63
C GLY A 112 6.98 -6.82 -0.36
N GLN A 113 8.03 -6.04 -0.52
CA GLN A 113 8.10 -5.02 -1.56
C GLN A 113 9.45 -5.01 -2.26
N GLY A 114 9.41 -4.97 -3.59
CA GLY A 114 10.60 -4.88 -4.43
C GLY A 114 11.06 -3.43 -4.56
N MET A 115 12.35 -3.20 -4.33
CA MET A 115 12.99 -1.89 -4.50
C MET A 115 14.15 -2.07 -5.48
N SER A 116 14.12 -1.35 -6.60
CA SER A 116 15.26 -1.31 -7.53
C SER A 116 16.29 -0.32 -6.99
N GLN A 117 17.53 -0.76 -6.84
CA GLN A 117 18.66 0.11 -6.55
C GLN A 117 19.61 0.08 -7.75
N ASP A 118 19.80 1.25 -8.35
CA ASP A 118 20.66 1.42 -9.52
C ASP A 118 22.09 1.74 -9.06
N TRP A 119 23.05 0.92 -9.49
CA TRP A 119 24.49 1.19 -9.41
C TRP A 119 25.02 1.63 -10.79
N PRO A 120 26.19 2.30 -10.87
CA PRO A 120 26.77 2.70 -12.15
C PRO A 120 27.05 1.53 -13.12
N SER A 121 27.23 0.30 -12.61
CA SER A 121 27.59 -0.90 -13.40
C SER A 121 26.57 -2.04 -13.35
N SER A 122 25.54 -1.95 -12.49
CA SER A 122 24.54 -3.02 -12.30
C SER A 122 23.23 -2.48 -11.74
N LYS A 123 22.17 -3.28 -11.87
CA LYS A 123 20.89 -3.05 -11.18
C LYS A 123 20.63 -4.21 -10.25
N GLU A 124 20.34 -3.91 -8.98
CA GLU A 124 19.95 -4.91 -7.98
C GLU A 124 18.51 -4.68 -7.52
N VAL A 125 17.77 -5.77 -7.31
CA VAL A 125 16.44 -5.72 -6.70
C VAL A 125 16.55 -6.19 -5.26
N LYS A 126 16.23 -5.30 -4.32
CA LYS A 126 16.15 -5.62 -2.89
C LYS A 126 14.70 -5.86 -2.51
N VAL A 127 14.47 -6.83 -1.61
CA VAL A 127 13.14 -7.11 -1.07
C VAL A 127 13.13 -6.74 0.41
N LYS A 128 12.28 -5.79 0.80
CA LYS A 128 11.96 -5.52 2.22
C LYS A 128 10.75 -6.36 2.60
N VAL A 129 10.83 -7.06 3.73
CA VAL A 129 9.73 -7.88 4.26
C VAL A 129 9.30 -7.35 5.63
N SER A 130 8.00 -7.15 5.81
CA SER A 130 7.35 -6.83 7.09
C SER A 130 6.48 -8.02 7.53
N ILE A 131 6.63 -8.44 8.78
CA ILE A 131 5.91 -9.55 9.45
C ILE A 131 5.46 -9.14 10.85
#